data_AF-A0A2R9SPU4-F1
#
_entry.id   AF-A0A2R9SPU4-F1
#
_cell.length_a   1.000
_cell.length_b   1.000
_cell.length_c   1.000
_cell.angle_alpha   90.00
_cell.angle_beta   90.00
_cell.angle_gamma   90.00
#
_symmetry.space_group_name_H-M   'P 1'
#
loop_
_entity.id
_entity.type
_entity.pdbx_description
1 polymer ?
#
loop_
_entity_poly.entity_id
_entity_poly.type
_entity_poly.pdbx_seq_one_letter_code
_entity_poly.pdbx_strand_id
1 'polypeptide(L)'
;NVHSKGCTSPRHILFREELLEKSPLICQPAPSRFMKRTLTRSPVSNRILTGLCMVHDLSVSDVSRWIGVHPGTFRKWLHQGTVPSAAFQEKAEQFFRIPKSVLFADCALKQDSPK
;
A
#
# COMPACT_ATOMS: atom_id res chain seq x y z
N ASN A 1 -22.17 1.98 25.58
CA ASN A 1 -21.08 1.05 25.93
C ASN A 1 -20.29 0.71 24.67
N VAL A 2 -19.49 1.67 24.19
CA VAL A 2 -18.76 1.56 22.91
C VAL A 2 -17.49 0.76 23.16
N HIS A 3 -17.46 -0.47 22.67
CA HIS A 3 -16.28 -1.33 22.75
C HIS A 3 -15.19 -0.74 21.85
N SER A 4 -14.24 -0.03 22.46
CA SER A 4 -12.96 0.35 21.88
C SER A 4 -12.18 -0.91 21.53
N LYS A 5 -12.31 -1.40 20.30
CA LYS A 5 -11.44 -2.46 19.79
C LYS A 5 -10.05 -1.86 19.57
N GLY A 6 -9.20 -2.02 20.57
CA GLY A 6 -7.82 -1.57 20.59
C GLY A 6 -7.04 -2.18 19.43
N CYS A 7 -6.21 -1.35 18.81
CA CYS A 7 -5.29 -1.79 17.77
C CYS A 7 -4.25 -2.75 18.36
N THR A 8 -4.21 -3.98 17.87
CA THR A 8 -3.24 -5.00 18.29
C THR A 8 -1.91 -4.83 17.55
N SER A 9 -1.16 -3.77 17.85
CA SER A 9 0.28 -3.78 17.62
C SER A 9 0.94 -4.56 18.76
N PRO A 10 2.02 -5.34 18.52
CA PRO A 10 2.77 -5.94 19.61
C PRO A 10 3.28 -4.82 20.51
N ARG A 11 3.23 -5.03 21.83
CA ARG A 11 3.69 -4.07 22.85
C ARG A 11 5.20 -3.85 22.71
N HIS A 12 5.60 -3.06 21.72
CA HIS A 12 6.99 -2.66 21.53
C HIS A 12 7.25 -1.40 22.36
N ILE A 13 8.36 -1.45 23.11
CA ILE A 13 8.87 -0.45 24.08
C ILE A 13 9.04 0.96 23.47
N LEU A 14 8.91 1.11 22.15
CA LEU A 14 9.18 2.35 21.42
C LEU A 14 8.06 3.40 21.48
N PHE A 15 6.88 3.10 22.03
CA PHE A 15 5.78 4.06 22.10
C PHE A 15 5.28 4.26 23.53
N ARG A 16 5.49 5.47 24.06
CA ARG A 16 4.92 5.94 25.34
C ARG A 16 3.39 5.92 25.23
N GLU A 17 2.70 5.26 26.18
CA GLU A 17 1.24 5.01 26.13
C GLU A 17 0.41 6.29 25.94
N GLU A 18 0.81 7.40 26.58
CA GLU A 18 0.17 8.71 26.47
C GLU A 18 0.12 9.25 25.02
N LEU A 19 1.04 8.82 24.16
CA LEU A 19 1.07 9.17 22.74
C LEU A 19 0.15 8.30 21.89
N LEU A 20 -0.25 7.12 22.37
CA LEU A 20 -1.19 6.27 21.65
C LEU A 20 -2.61 6.87 21.66
N GLU A 21 -2.98 7.60 22.70
CA GLU A 21 -4.31 8.25 22.76
C GLU A 21 -4.34 9.64 22.11
N LYS A 22 -3.20 10.33 22.04
CA LYS A 22 -3.09 11.73 21.58
C LYS A 22 -2.51 11.88 20.17
N SER A 23 -1.73 10.90 19.71
CA SER A 23 -1.24 10.87 18.34
C SER A 23 -2.28 10.17 17.48
N PRO A 24 -2.53 10.60 16.23
CA PRO A 24 -3.28 9.78 15.29
C PRO A 24 -2.51 8.48 15.11
N LEU A 25 -2.91 7.44 15.85
CA LEU A 25 -2.27 6.14 15.80
C LEU A 25 -2.17 5.72 14.33
N ILE A 26 -0.95 5.58 13.85
CA ILE A 26 -0.63 4.96 12.56
C ILE A 26 -0.81 3.44 12.70
N CYS A 27 -1.88 3.02 13.36
CA CYS A 27 -2.14 1.62 13.65
C CYS A 27 -3.58 1.38 13.24
N GLN A 28 -3.76 0.69 12.12
CA GLN A 28 -5.10 0.36 11.63
C GLN A 28 -5.82 -0.50 12.68
N PRO A 29 -7.05 -0.14 13.11
CA PRO A 29 -7.77 -0.82 14.19
C PRO A 29 -8.10 -2.28 13.88
N ALA A 30 -8.02 -2.68 12.61
CA ALA A 30 -8.14 -4.05 12.16
C ALA A 30 -7.13 -4.32 11.02
N PRO A 31 -6.66 -5.58 10.87
CA PRO A 31 -5.81 -5.94 9.74
C PRO A 31 -6.56 -5.70 8.42
N SER A 32 -5.93 -4.95 7.51
CA SER A 32 -6.47 -4.63 6.20
C SER A 32 -6.98 -5.89 5.47
N ARG A 33 -8.16 -5.77 4.86
CA ARG A 33 -8.77 -6.82 4.02
C ARG A 33 -7.91 -7.10 2.80
N PHE A 34 -7.20 -6.09 2.31
CA PHE A 34 -6.18 -6.25 1.28
C PHE A 34 -5.00 -7.08 1.79
N MET A 35 -4.48 -6.78 2.99
CA MET A 35 -3.33 -7.47 3.58
C MET A 35 -3.53 -8.98 3.73
N LYS A 36 -4.72 -9.43 4.16
CA LYS A 36 -5.07 -10.86 4.26
C LYS A 36 -4.98 -11.61 2.92
N ARG A 37 -5.25 -10.94 1.80
CA ARG A 37 -5.31 -11.54 0.46
C ARG A 37 -4.00 -11.41 -0.31
N THR A 38 -3.27 -10.32 -0.11
CA THR A 38 -2.10 -9.96 -0.90
C THR A 38 -0.82 -10.66 -0.43
N LEU A 39 -0.60 -10.79 0.88
CA LEU A 39 0.63 -11.41 1.41
C LEU A 39 0.68 -12.93 1.26
N THR A 40 -0.48 -13.57 1.12
CA THR A 40 -0.60 -15.05 1.16
C THR A 40 -0.52 -15.71 -0.21
N ARG A 41 -0.59 -14.95 -1.31
CA ARG A 41 -0.85 -15.53 -2.65
C ARG A 41 0.20 -15.24 -3.71
N SER A 42 1.01 -14.19 -3.58
CA SER A 42 2.00 -13.86 -4.61
C SER A 42 3.13 -12.99 -4.07
N PRO A 43 4.35 -13.13 -4.59
CA PRO A 43 5.43 -12.20 -4.29
C PRO A 43 5.01 -10.78 -4.69
N VAL A 44 5.32 -9.82 -3.83
CA VAL A 44 5.10 -8.40 -4.06
C VAL A 44 6.40 -7.80 -4.57
N SER A 45 6.36 -7.18 -5.75
CA SER A 45 7.54 -6.56 -6.35
C SER A 45 7.58 -5.05 -6.14
N ASN A 46 6.43 -4.36 -6.10
CA ASN A 46 6.35 -2.95 -5.74
C ASN A 46 5.83 -2.85 -4.30
N ARG A 47 6.75 -2.77 -3.34
CA ARG A 47 6.44 -2.76 -1.91
C ARG A 47 5.86 -1.41 -1.50
N ILE A 48 6.32 -0.31 -2.08
CA ILE A 48 5.80 1.04 -1.80
C ILE A 48 4.31 1.12 -2.13
N LEU A 49 3.93 0.82 -3.38
CA LEU A 49 2.53 0.87 -3.81
C LEU A 49 1.66 -0.13 -3.03
N THR A 50 2.20 -1.31 -2.72
CA THR A 50 1.49 -2.32 -1.94
C THR A 50 1.26 -1.87 -0.49
N GLY A 51 2.26 -1.24 0.14
CA GLY A 51 2.16 -0.69 1.48
C GLY A 51 1.09 0.40 1.56
N LEU A 52 1.01 1.28 0.56
CA LEU A 52 -0.06 2.29 0.48
C LEU A 52 -1.45 1.66 0.40
N CYS A 53 -1.62 0.63 -0.44
CA CYS A 53 -2.88 -0.10 -0.51
C CYS A 53 -3.25 -0.77 0.83
N MET A 54 -2.26 -1.25 1.60
CA MET A 54 -2.50 -1.80 2.94
C MET A 54 -2.89 -0.72 3.95
N VAL A 55 -2.15 0.39 4.01
CA VAL A 55 -2.35 1.49 4.97
C VAL A 55 -3.68 2.21 4.77
N HIS A 56 -4.20 2.23 3.55
CA HIS A 56 -5.49 2.85 3.23
C HIS A 56 -6.63 1.84 3.02
N ASP A 57 -6.40 0.55 3.30
CA ASP A 57 -7.32 -0.57 3.04
C ASP A 57 -7.96 -0.55 1.63
N LEU A 58 -7.14 -0.21 0.63
CA LEU A 58 -7.58 -0.04 -0.74
C LEU A 58 -7.61 -1.38 -1.48
N SER A 59 -8.77 -1.75 -2.01
CA SER A 59 -8.87 -2.91 -2.88
C SER A 59 -8.35 -2.60 -4.28
N VAL A 60 -7.73 -3.60 -4.93
CA VAL A 60 -7.28 -3.48 -6.33
C VAL A 60 -8.42 -3.00 -7.23
N SER A 61 -9.62 -3.57 -7.05
CA SER A 61 -10.78 -3.26 -7.88
C SER A 61 -11.22 -1.81 -7.71
N ASP A 62 -11.23 -1.30 -6.49
CA ASP A 62 -11.68 0.08 -6.21
C ASP A 62 -10.68 1.09 -6.73
N VAL A 63 -9.38 0.91 -6.47
CA VAL A 63 -8.33 1.80 -6.97
C VAL A 63 -8.30 1.79 -8.50
N SER A 64 -8.43 0.60 -9.09
CA SER A 64 -8.48 0.46 -10.55
C SER A 64 -9.66 1.23 -11.15
N ARG A 65 -10.83 1.18 -10.51
CA ARG A 65 -12.00 1.98 -10.91
C ARG A 65 -11.75 3.48 -10.77
N TRP A 66 -11.18 3.93 -9.66
CA TRP A 66 -10.96 5.36 -9.39
C TRP A 66 -9.89 6.00 -10.27
N ILE A 67 -8.80 5.28 -10.55
CA ILE A 67 -7.72 5.76 -11.43
C ILE A 67 -8.08 5.54 -12.92
N GLY A 68 -9.08 4.72 -13.22
CA GLY A 68 -9.48 4.38 -14.58
C GLY A 68 -8.46 3.48 -15.29
N VAL A 69 -8.08 2.40 -14.60
CA VAL A 69 -7.10 1.40 -15.04
C VAL A 69 -7.74 0.02 -14.92
N HIS A 70 -7.44 -0.91 -15.83
CA HIS A 70 -7.95 -2.27 -15.70
C HIS A 70 -7.35 -2.98 -14.47
N PRO A 71 -8.14 -3.72 -13.65
CA PRO A 71 -7.64 -4.40 -12.45
C PRO A 71 -6.44 -5.32 -12.69
N GLY A 72 -6.41 -6.00 -13.84
CA GLY A 72 -5.27 -6.83 -14.23
C GLY A 72 -3.99 -6.02 -14.42
N THR A 73 -4.08 -4.81 -14.99
CA THR A 73 -2.94 -3.91 -15.17
C THR A 73 -2.42 -3.41 -13.83
N PHE A 74 -3.31 -3.00 -12.93
CA PHE A 74 -2.91 -2.56 -11.58
C PHE A 74 -2.24 -3.70 -10.79
N ARG A 75 -2.70 -4.95 -10.94
CA ARG A 75 -2.01 -6.13 -10.36
C ARG A 75 -0.59 -6.31 -10.89
N LYS A 76 -0.34 -6.04 -12.17
CA LYS A 76 1.03 -6.09 -12.72
C LYS A 76 1.95 -5.08 -12.04
N TRP A 77 1.44 -3.88 -11.74
CA TRP A 77 2.21 -2.86 -11.02
C TRP A 77 2.59 -3.33 -9.61
N LEU A 78 1.65 -3.95 -8.88
CA LEU A 78 1.89 -4.47 -7.53
C LEU A 78 2.83 -5.69 -7.49
N HIS A 79 2.51 -6.72 -8.29
CA HIS A 79 3.12 -8.05 -8.15
C HIS A 79 4.29 -8.29 -9.10
N GLN A 80 4.21 -7.78 -10.33
CA GLN A 80 5.24 -8.03 -11.34
C GLN A 80 6.32 -6.94 -11.35
N GLY A 81 6.04 -5.79 -10.73
CA GLY A 81 6.98 -4.66 -10.72
C GLY A 81 7.06 -3.97 -12.07
N THR A 82 6.00 -4.06 -12.88
CA THR A 82 5.95 -3.40 -14.19
C THR A 82 5.83 -1.89 -13.99
N VAL A 83 6.77 -1.13 -14.56
CA VAL A 83 6.69 0.33 -14.62
C VAL A 83 5.55 0.73 -15.58
N PRO A 84 4.57 1.54 -15.15
CA PRO A 84 3.49 2.01 -16.03
C PRO A 84 3.98 3.03 -17.07
N SER A 85 3.15 3.32 -18.09
CA SER A 85 3.40 4.46 -18.97
C SER A 85 3.31 5.79 -18.21
N ALA A 86 3.92 6.86 -18.73
CA ALA A 86 3.94 8.18 -18.09
C ALA A 86 2.55 8.68 -17.71
N ALA A 87 1.56 8.54 -18.61
CA ALA A 87 0.17 8.93 -18.34
C ALA A 87 -0.45 8.16 -17.16
N PHE A 88 -0.12 6.87 -17.00
CA PHE A 88 -0.61 6.09 -15.86
C PHE A 88 0.15 6.41 -14.56
N GLN A 89 1.44 6.73 -14.66
CA GLN A 89 2.21 7.19 -13.52
C GLN A 89 1.67 8.51 -12.96
N GLU A 90 1.30 9.46 -13.83
CA GLU A 90 0.70 10.75 -13.43
C GLU A 90 -0.66 10.56 -12.76
N LYS A 91 -1.51 9.67 -13.28
CA LYS A 91 -2.78 9.33 -12.62
C LYS A 91 -2.57 8.74 -11.22
N ALA A 92 -1.58 7.85 -11.07
CA ALA A 92 -1.25 7.26 -9.77
C ALA A 92 -0.69 8.31 -8.80
N GLU A 93 0.20 9.19 -9.27
CA GLU A 93 0.75 10.31 -8.50
C GLU A 93 -0.35 11.27 -8.02
N GLN A 94 -1.31 11.61 -8.89
CA GLN A 94 -2.46 12.43 -8.53
C GLN A 94 -3.37 11.76 -7.50
N PHE A 95 -3.61 10.45 -7.63
CA PHE A 95 -4.46 9.70 -6.70
C PHE A 95 -3.81 9.53 -5.32
N PHE A 96 -2.57 9.04 -5.27
CA PHE A 96 -1.86 8.75 -4.02
C PHE A 96 -1.22 9.99 -3.39
N ARG A 97 -1.11 11.10 -4.12
CA ARG A 97 -0.42 12.33 -3.70
C ARG A 97 1.03 12.09 -3.29
N ILE A 98 1.67 11.14 -3.98
CA ILE A 98 3.07 10.76 -3.78
C ILE A 98 3.77 10.84 -5.14
N PRO A 99 4.99 11.40 -5.22
CA PRO A 99 5.71 11.51 -6.48
C PRO A 99 5.83 10.18 -7.21
N LYS A 100 5.65 10.17 -8.54
CA LYS A 100 5.74 8.94 -9.35
C LYS A 100 7.10 8.24 -9.25
N SER A 101 8.18 9.01 -9.10
CA SER A 101 9.53 8.49 -8.86
C SER A 101 9.63 7.66 -7.58
N VAL A 102 8.86 8.00 -6.55
CA VAL A 102 8.79 7.25 -5.29
C VAL A 102 7.85 6.06 -5.44
N LEU A 103 6.64 6.26 -6.00
CA LEU A 103 5.64 5.20 -6.16
C LEU A 103 6.14 3.96 -6.93
N PHE A 104 7.07 4.15 -7.86
CA PHE A 104 7.59 3.08 -8.71
C PHE A 104 9.10 2.84 -8.54
N ALA A 105 9.72 3.34 -7.47
CA ALA A 105 11.16 3.18 -7.21
C ALA A 105 11.57 1.70 -7.18
N ASP A 106 10.80 0.85 -6.48
CA ASP A 106 11.05 -0.59 -6.39
C ASP A 106 11.01 -1.29 -7.78
N CYS A 107 10.18 -0.78 -8.69
CA CYS A 107 10.08 -1.31 -10.04
C CYS A 107 11.33 -0.97 -10.86
N ALA A 108 11.85 0.25 -10.72
CA ALA A 108 13.05 0.70 -11.43
C ALA A 108 14.30 -0.07 -10.99
N LEU A 109 14.52 -0.18 -9.67
CA LEU A 109 15.68 -0.88 -9.10
C LEU A 109 15.76 -2.36 -9.50
N LYS A 110 14.61 -2.99 -9.76
CA LYS A 110 14.55 -4.39 -10.23
C LYS A 110 14.96 -4.56 -11.69
N GLN A 111 14.80 -3.53 -12.53
CA GLN A 111 15.28 -3.62 -13.91
C GLN A 111 16.81 -3.57 -14.00
N ASP A 112 17.46 -2.91 -13.04
CA ASP A 112 18.91 -2.74 -12.99
C ASP A 112 19.63 -3.94 -12.34
N SER A 113 18.89 -4.89 -11.77
CA SER A 113 19.46 -6.09 -11.17
C SER A 113 19.75 -7.14 -12.26
N PRO A 114 21.00 -7.63 -12.40
CA PRO A 114 21.30 -8.70 -13.35
C PRO A 114 20.49 -9.95 -12.98
N LYS A 115 19.91 -10.60 -13.99
CA LYS A 115 19.16 -11.85 -13.86
C LYS A 115 20.07 -13.04 -13.55
#